data_AF-A0A3R9P2X4-F1
#
_entry.id   AF-A0A3R9P2X4-F1
#
_cell.length_a   1.000
_cell.length_b   1.000
_cell.length_c   1.000
_cell.angle_alpha   90.00
_cell.angle_beta   90.00
_cell.angle_gamma   90.00
#
_symmetry.space_group_name_H-M   'P 1'
#
loop_
_entity.id
_entity.type
_entity.pdbx_description
1 polymer ?
#
loop_
_entity_poly.entity_id
_entity_poly.type
_entity_poly.pdbx_seq_one_letter_code
_entity_poly.pdbx_strand_id
1 'polypeptide(L)'
;MARNPGITDEIIITMYKSHMPYKKMVSISGLSDRAIRNVLYKYDVKMNREQSSGQPRIHHVNENFFKVWTNEMAWVLGLFITDGTVSNSNHSISFTQKDERILRLVAKYMEADYVLAASGKTRQTPTLVINSKEIKQDLEKIGITSNKSTSVPFPNVPKEYLPSFVRGVIDGDGWVDKEGYTMNITTASPYFANSVLDVFRSWDLRCEIKLTQGDSKTIIYRVFVKGRNSIKRLAQIIYRGVDDNLVYYKRDYMLQDPDTISKSKSNDRIKFRTNISKSILNQFRALANERNTYPNYLIEIGLKHIMEHGLIELNKKSKPTDRIPYKTTYDKDILEQVKQYTKTKKLCINDLIELSVNYIDRDI
;
A
#
# COMPACT_ATOMS: atom_id res chain seq x y z
N MET A 1 50.24 11.36 -0.43
CA MET A 1 50.36 10.07 0.27
C MET A 1 51.50 9.32 -0.38
N ALA A 2 52.51 8.95 0.39
CA ALA A 2 53.60 8.12 -0.09
C ALA A 2 53.13 6.65 -0.18
N ARG A 3 53.66 5.91 -1.14
CA ARG A 3 53.43 4.46 -1.24
C ARG A 3 54.23 3.73 -0.17
N ASN A 4 53.76 2.56 0.23
CA ASN A 4 54.61 1.65 0.98
C ASN A 4 55.85 1.25 0.15
N PRO A 5 57.01 1.01 0.78
CA PRO A 5 58.24 0.64 0.08
C PRO A 5 58.03 -0.58 -0.84
N GLY A 6 58.54 -0.51 -2.08
CA GLY A 6 58.47 -1.61 -3.05
C GLY A 6 57.17 -1.71 -3.86
N ILE A 7 56.20 -0.82 -3.67
CA ILE A 7 54.93 -0.85 -4.39
C ILE A 7 55.00 -0.02 -5.69
N THR A 8 55.01 -0.71 -6.83
CA THR A 8 54.98 -0.10 -8.18
C THR A 8 53.57 -0.02 -8.77
N ASP A 9 53.40 0.70 -9.88
CA ASP A 9 52.12 0.79 -10.60
C ASP A 9 51.68 -0.61 -11.10
N GLU A 10 52.62 -1.43 -11.56
CA GLU A 10 52.37 -2.78 -12.06
C GLU A 10 51.84 -3.72 -10.97
N ILE A 11 52.36 -3.60 -9.75
CA ILE A 11 51.90 -4.38 -8.59
C ILE A 11 50.45 -4.00 -8.26
N ILE A 12 50.11 -2.71 -8.27
CA ILE A 12 48.76 -2.21 -8.03
C ILE A 12 47.79 -2.74 -9.10
N ILE A 13 48.19 -2.70 -10.38
CA ILE A 13 47.39 -3.23 -11.50
C ILE A 13 47.17 -4.73 -11.35
N THR A 14 48.19 -5.49 -10.93
CA THR A 14 48.12 -6.94 -10.72
C THR A 14 47.18 -7.29 -9.56
N MET A 15 47.26 -6.55 -8.45
CA MET A 15 46.31 -6.69 -7.34
C MET A 15 44.86 -6.41 -7.78
N TYR A 16 44.65 -5.41 -8.63
CA TYR A 16 43.32 -5.10 -9.15
C TYR A 16 42.78 -6.20 -10.07
N LYS A 17 43.58 -6.66 -11.03
CA LYS A 17 43.22 -7.72 -11.99
C LYS A 17 42.96 -9.07 -11.33
N SER A 18 43.53 -9.33 -10.15
CA SER A 18 43.24 -10.52 -9.34
C SER A 18 41.96 -10.43 -8.50
N HIS A 19 41.13 -9.40 -8.73
CA HIS A 19 39.90 -9.14 -7.98
C HIS A 19 40.10 -8.94 -6.47
N MET A 20 41.29 -8.46 -6.07
CA MET A 20 41.55 -8.15 -4.66
C MET A 20 40.64 -7.01 -4.17
N PRO A 21 39.99 -7.14 -3.00
CA PRO A 21 39.20 -6.05 -2.44
C PRO A 21 40.05 -4.79 -2.20
N TYR A 22 39.53 -3.61 -2.58
CA TYR A 22 40.20 -2.31 -2.41
C TYR A 22 40.73 -2.09 -0.99
N LYS A 23 39.97 -2.49 0.03
CA LYS A 23 40.40 -2.39 1.43
C LYS A 23 41.74 -3.10 1.69
N LYS A 24 41.98 -4.27 1.08
CA LYS A 24 43.26 -4.98 1.16
C LYS A 24 44.34 -4.27 0.36
N MET A 25 44.01 -3.78 -0.83
CA MET A 25 44.94 -3.02 -1.67
C MET A 25 45.43 -1.75 -0.97
N VAL A 26 44.55 -1.02 -0.27
CA VAL A 26 44.91 0.16 0.53
C VAL A 26 45.91 -0.21 1.62
N SER A 27 45.65 -1.29 2.36
CA SER A 27 46.56 -1.77 3.41
C SER A 27 47.94 -2.15 2.88
N ILE A 28 48.01 -2.81 1.71
CA ILE A 28 49.28 -3.25 1.12
C ILE A 28 50.02 -2.09 0.46
N SER A 29 49.32 -1.25 -0.31
CA SER A 29 49.94 -0.19 -1.11
C SER A 29 50.27 1.08 -0.33
N GLY A 30 49.61 1.32 0.80
CA GLY A 30 49.67 2.60 1.53
C GLY A 30 48.95 3.75 0.82
N LEU A 31 48.33 3.48 -0.33
CA LEU A 31 47.58 4.45 -1.12
C LEU A 31 46.10 4.43 -0.74
N SER A 32 45.45 5.59 -0.83
CA SER A 32 43.99 5.66 -0.73
C SER A 32 43.31 5.04 -1.94
N ASP A 33 42.03 4.65 -1.81
CA ASP A 33 41.19 4.17 -2.92
C ASP A 33 41.21 5.10 -4.13
N ARG A 34 41.31 6.42 -3.90
CA ARG A 34 41.39 7.41 -4.98
C ARG A 34 42.74 7.35 -5.70
N ALA A 35 43.83 7.22 -4.97
CA ALA A 35 45.17 7.13 -5.54
C ALA A 35 45.36 5.81 -6.31
N ILE A 36 44.84 4.69 -5.80
CA ILE A 36 44.79 3.41 -6.52
C ILE A 36 44.02 3.57 -7.84
N ARG A 37 42.85 4.23 -7.81
CA ARG A 37 42.06 4.49 -9.02
C ARG A 37 42.80 5.34 -10.05
N ASN A 38 43.50 6.39 -9.59
CA ASN A 38 44.30 7.24 -10.49
C ASN A 38 45.41 6.45 -11.19
N VAL A 39 46.03 5.48 -10.51
CA VAL A 39 47.01 4.57 -11.15
C VAL A 39 46.32 3.72 -12.22
N LEU A 40 45.16 3.13 -11.93
CA LEU A 40 44.44 2.32 -12.91
C LEU A 40 44.01 3.13 -14.15
N TYR A 41 43.56 4.37 -13.96
CA TYR A 41 43.24 5.27 -15.08
C TYR A 41 44.46 5.68 -15.90
N LYS A 42 45.61 5.93 -15.25
CA LYS A 42 46.87 6.26 -15.94
C LYS A 42 47.30 5.19 -16.95
N TYR A 43 46.89 3.93 -16.74
CA TYR A 43 47.24 2.79 -17.60
C TYR A 43 46.04 2.21 -18.35
N ASP A 44 44.96 2.98 -18.52
CA ASP A 44 43.74 2.59 -19.25
C ASP A 44 43.14 1.23 -18.80
N VAL A 45 43.30 0.89 -17.52
CA VAL A 45 42.73 -0.34 -16.98
C VAL A 45 41.22 -0.16 -16.86
N LYS A 46 40.46 -0.95 -17.63
CA LYS A 46 39.00 -0.93 -17.58
C LYS A 46 38.52 -1.25 -16.17
N MET A 47 37.85 -0.27 -15.56
CA MET A 47 37.27 -0.44 -14.24
C MET A 47 36.03 -1.33 -14.29
N ASN A 48 35.86 -2.16 -13.27
CA ASN A 48 34.63 -2.94 -13.03
C ASN A 48 33.40 -2.04 -12.79
N ARG A 49 33.60 -0.74 -12.54
CA ARG A 49 32.52 0.25 -12.35
C ARG A 49 32.90 1.56 -13.03
N GLU A 50 31.91 2.21 -13.65
CA GLU A 50 32.10 3.50 -14.30
C GLU A 50 32.55 4.59 -13.32
N GLN A 51 33.28 5.57 -13.85
CA GLN A 51 33.66 6.74 -13.08
C GLN A 51 32.39 7.48 -12.60
N SER A 52 32.37 7.88 -11.34
CA SER A 52 31.24 8.56 -10.70
C SER A 52 29.95 7.74 -10.56
N SER A 53 30.02 6.40 -10.63
CA SER A 53 28.86 5.50 -10.46
C SER A 53 28.28 5.44 -9.03
N GLY A 54 28.73 6.30 -8.11
CA GLY A 54 28.33 6.29 -6.70
C GLY A 54 28.67 4.99 -5.94
N GLN A 55 28.20 4.90 -4.70
CA GLN A 55 28.23 3.65 -3.94
C GLN A 55 27.27 2.62 -4.60
N PRO A 56 27.62 1.32 -4.61
CA PRO A 56 26.69 0.30 -5.09
C PRO A 56 25.39 0.35 -4.28
N ARG A 57 24.27 0.16 -4.97
CA ARG A 57 22.98 -0.03 -4.32
C ARG A 57 23.03 -1.31 -3.49
N ILE A 58 22.63 -1.22 -2.23
CA ILE A 58 22.58 -2.35 -1.30
C ILE A 58 21.23 -3.06 -1.38
N HIS A 59 20.15 -2.29 -1.56
CA HIS A 59 18.77 -2.78 -1.52
C HIS A 59 18.25 -3.15 -2.89
N HIS A 60 17.65 -4.33 -3.01
CA HIS A 60 17.06 -4.84 -4.24
C HIS A 60 15.76 -4.10 -4.64
N VAL A 61 15.47 -4.08 -5.95
CA VAL A 61 14.26 -3.56 -6.61
C VAL A 61 14.30 -3.97 -8.08
N ASN A 62 13.14 -4.32 -8.65
CA ASN A 62 12.96 -4.55 -10.07
C ASN A 62 12.98 -3.22 -10.85
N GLU A 63 14.10 -2.93 -11.50
CA GLU A 63 14.31 -1.70 -12.27
C GLU A 63 13.55 -1.68 -13.62
N ASN A 64 12.85 -2.75 -13.97
CA ASN A 64 12.00 -2.82 -15.16
C ASN A 64 10.52 -2.56 -14.84
N PHE A 65 10.16 -2.32 -13.57
CA PHE A 65 8.77 -2.22 -13.12
C PHE A 65 7.93 -1.18 -13.90
N PHE A 66 8.49 -0.01 -14.22
CA PHE A 66 7.78 1.03 -14.96
C PHE A 66 7.92 0.93 -16.50
N LYS A 67 8.52 -0.15 -17.02
CA LYS A 67 8.75 -0.33 -18.46
C LYS A 67 7.63 -1.09 -19.17
N VAL A 68 6.86 -1.88 -18.44
CA VAL A 68 5.76 -2.69 -18.98
C VAL A 68 4.51 -2.38 -18.19
N TRP A 69 3.40 -2.13 -18.90
CA TRP A 69 2.11 -1.90 -18.27
C TRP A 69 1.53 -3.21 -17.72
N THR A 70 1.13 -3.18 -16.46
CA THR A 70 0.31 -4.18 -15.78
C THR A 70 -0.69 -3.48 -14.87
N ASN A 71 -1.65 -4.21 -14.29
CA ASN A 71 -2.59 -3.62 -13.33
C ASN A 71 -1.86 -3.11 -12.07
N GLU A 72 -0.83 -3.81 -11.63
CA GLU A 72 0.00 -3.47 -10.49
C GLU A 72 0.83 -2.21 -10.78
N MET A 73 1.50 -2.17 -11.93
CA MET A 73 2.26 -0.99 -12.37
C MET A 73 1.36 0.24 -12.44
N ALA A 74 0.19 0.12 -13.06
CA ALA A 74 -0.75 1.23 -13.20
C ALA A 74 -1.25 1.74 -11.84
N TRP A 75 -1.61 0.84 -10.92
CA TRP A 75 -2.03 1.22 -9.57
C TRP A 75 -0.89 1.89 -8.78
N VAL A 76 0.32 1.33 -8.82
CA VAL A 76 1.50 1.93 -8.18
C VAL A 76 1.82 3.30 -8.78
N LEU A 77 1.72 3.47 -10.10
CA LEU A 77 1.93 4.76 -10.76
C LEU A 77 0.88 5.81 -10.34
N GLY A 78 -0.39 5.40 -10.24
CA GLY A 78 -1.47 6.26 -9.75
C GLY A 78 -1.21 6.75 -8.33
N LEU A 79 -0.85 5.84 -7.42
CA LEU A 79 -0.41 6.17 -6.06
C LEU A 79 0.83 7.06 -6.05
N PHE A 80 1.78 6.83 -6.95
CA PHE A 80 3.01 7.62 -7.02
C PHE A 80 2.77 9.05 -7.49
N ILE A 81 1.70 9.30 -8.26
CA ILE A 81 1.33 10.67 -8.65
C ILE A 81 0.91 11.49 -7.45
N THR A 82 0.23 10.89 -6.48
CA THR A 82 -0.28 11.57 -5.30
C THR A 82 0.70 11.55 -4.13
N ASP A 83 1.13 10.37 -3.71
CA ASP A 83 1.86 10.12 -2.46
C ASP A 83 3.37 9.96 -2.71
N GLY A 84 3.76 10.01 -3.98
CA GLY A 84 5.12 9.78 -4.45
C GLY A 84 5.94 11.05 -4.59
N THR A 85 7.21 10.99 -4.20
CA THR A 85 8.17 12.08 -4.38
C THR A 85 9.40 11.58 -5.13
N VAL A 86 9.80 12.31 -6.17
CA VAL A 86 11.09 12.14 -6.87
C VAL A 86 12.09 13.10 -6.25
N SER A 87 13.23 12.58 -5.81
CA SER A 87 14.28 13.41 -5.23
C SER A 87 14.98 14.29 -6.27
N ASN A 88 15.21 15.55 -5.91
CA ASN A 88 16.00 16.49 -6.71
C ASN A 88 17.51 16.20 -6.67
N SER A 89 18.01 15.68 -5.55
CA SER A 89 19.45 15.63 -5.27
C SER A 89 20.10 14.28 -5.52
N ASN A 90 19.30 13.20 -5.53
CA ASN A 90 19.81 11.85 -5.69
C ASN A 90 18.88 10.99 -6.57
N HIS A 91 19.32 9.77 -6.86
CA HIS A 91 18.59 8.79 -7.66
C HIS A 91 17.61 7.99 -6.78
N SER A 92 16.74 8.71 -6.06
CA SER A 92 15.74 8.08 -5.20
C SER A 92 14.33 8.57 -5.51
N ILE A 93 13.40 7.65 -5.32
CA ILE A 93 11.97 7.93 -5.21
C ILE A 93 11.49 7.47 -3.84
N SER A 94 10.37 8.03 -3.40
CA SER A 94 9.79 7.64 -2.13
C SER A 94 8.27 7.67 -2.16
N PHE A 95 7.64 6.80 -1.38
CA PHE A 95 6.20 6.76 -1.14
C PHE A 95 5.98 7.06 0.34
N THR A 96 5.17 8.06 0.66
CA THR A 96 4.87 8.43 2.06
C THR A 96 3.40 8.16 2.34
N GLN A 97 3.10 7.18 3.19
CA GLN A 97 1.73 6.79 3.50
C GLN A 97 1.61 6.33 4.95
N LYS A 98 0.51 6.73 5.61
CA LYS A 98 0.12 6.33 6.97
C LYS A 98 -0.28 4.85 7.03
N ASP A 99 -0.98 4.35 6.01
CA ASP A 99 -1.30 2.92 5.90
C ASP A 99 -0.06 2.16 5.39
N GLU A 100 0.67 1.56 6.32
CA GLU A 100 1.89 0.80 6.03
C GLU A 100 1.63 -0.42 5.12
N ARG A 101 0.41 -0.98 5.13
CA ARG A 101 0.03 -2.08 4.22
C ARG A 101 0.17 -1.66 2.76
N ILE A 102 -0.20 -0.41 2.42
CA ILE A 102 -0.04 0.12 1.06
C ILE A 102 1.44 0.16 0.67
N LEU A 103 2.32 0.62 1.58
CA LEU A 103 3.76 0.63 1.33
C LEU A 103 4.33 -0.77 1.11
N ARG A 104 3.84 -1.76 1.86
CA ARG A 104 4.23 -3.16 1.69
C ARG A 104 3.74 -3.75 0.37
N LEU A 105 2.54 -3.39 -0.08
CA LEU A 105 2.03 -3.79 -1.39
C LEU A 105 2.85 -3.16 -2.53
N VAL A 106 3.19 -1.88 -2.42
CA VAL A 106 4.08 -1.21 -3.38
C VAL A 106 5.43 -1.94 -3.44
N ALA A 107 6.04 -2.24 -2.30
CA ALA A 107 7.32 -2.97 -2.26
C ALA A 107 7.19 -4.38 -2.86
N LYS A 108 6.10 -5.11 -2.55
CA LYS A 108 5.80 -6.43 -3.14
C LYS A 108 5.72 -6.36 -4.65
N TYR A 109 4.94 -5.44 -5.23
CA TYR A 109 4.79 -5.33 -6.68
C TYR A 109 6.03 -4.86 -7.40
N MET A 110 6.79 -3.96 -6.77
CA MET A 110 8.07 -3.50 -7.31
C MET A 110 9.22 -4.50 -7.08
N GLU A 111 8.95 -5.63 -6.44
CA GLU A 111 9.96 -6.60 -5.97
C GLU A 111 11.13 -5.87 -5.27
N ALA A 112 10.78 -4.90 -4.43
CA ALA A 112 11.72 -4.05 -3.72
C ALA A 112 11.92 -4.54 -2.29
N ASP A 113 13.15 -4.40 -1.79
CA ASP A 113 13.40 -4.55 -0.37
C ASP A 113 12.58 -3.50 0.40
N TYR A 114 11.88 -3.95 1.44
CA TYR A 114 11.03 -3.08 2.24
C TYR A 114 11.86 -2.26 3.23
N VAL A 115 12.33 -1.09 2.78
CA VAL A 115 13.19 -0.20 3.56
C VAL A 115 12.48 1.13 3.82
N LEU A 116 12.19 1.39 5.09
CA LEU A 116 11.63 2.65 5.54
C LEU A 116 12.72 3.68 5.84
N ALA A 117 12.45 4.94 5.49
CA ALA A 117 13.27 6.06 5.95
C ALA A 117 13.26 6.13 7.49
N ALA A 118 14.39 6.54 8.07
CA ALA A 118 14.47 6.74 9.51
C ALA A 118 13.44 7.77 9.99
N SER A 119 12.68 7.40 11.03
CA SER A 119 11.74 8.30 11.69
C SER A 119 12.49 9.46 12.34
N GLY A 120 11.98 10.68 12.15
CA GLY A 120 12.54 11.90 12.75
C GLY A 120 11.46 12.69 13.48
N LYS A 121 11.86 13.71 14.25
CA LYS A 121 10.91 14.57 15.00
C LYS A 121 9.78 15.12 14.13
N THR A 122 10.08 15.49 12.89
CA THR A 122 9.13 16.05 11.91
C THR A 122 8.60 15.01 10.91
N ARG A 123 9.23 13.83 10.81
CA ARG A 123 8.87 12.78 9.85
C ARG A 123 8.40 11.54 10.60
N GLN A 124 7.14 11.59 11.00
CA GLN A 124 6.48 10.49 11.72
C GLN A 124 5.73 9.54 10.78
N THR A 125 5.38 9.99 9.58
CA THR A 125 4.70 9.14 8.60
C THR A 125 5.70 8.16 7.97
N PRO A 126 5.39 6.85 7.93
CA PRO A 126 6.21 5.87 7.24
C PRO A 126 6.51 6.29 5.80
N THR A 127 7.75 6.10 5.38
CA THR A 127 8.17 6.40 4.01
C THR A 127 9.01 5.26 3.46
N LEU A 128 8.52 4.58 2.43
CA LEU A 128 9.31 3.65 1.63
C LEU A 128 10.27 4.43 0.74
N VAL A 129 11.56 4.09 0.77
CA VAL A 129 12.59 4.73 -0.07
C VAL A 129 13.16 3.71 -1.03
N ILE A 130 13.13 4.04 -2.33
CA ILE A 130 13.68 3.21 -3.40
C ILE A 130 14.78 4.02 -4.09
N ASN A 131 16.00 3.49 -4.06
CA ASN A 131 17.14 4.09 -4.74
C ASN A 131 17.37 3.35 -6.06
N SER A 132 17.09 3.98 -7.20
CA SER A 132 17.41 3.46 -8.53
C SER A 132 17.42 4.62 -9.52
N LYS A 133 18.50 4.70 -10.31
CA LYS A 133 18.64 5.75 -11.34
C LYS A 133 17.72 5.44 -12.52
N GLU A 134 17.61 4.18 -12.85
CA GLU A 134 16.83 3.59 -13.93
C GLU A 134 15.35 3.87 -13.72
N ILE A 135 14.81 3.57 -12.54
CA ILE A 135 13.40 3.87 -12.19
C ILE A 135 13.12 5.37 -12.27
N LYS A 136 14.03 6.21 -11.77
CA LYS A 136 13.87 7.67 -11.85
C LYS A 136 13.81 8.13 -13.31
N GLN A 137 14.69 7.62 -14.17
CA GLN A 137 14.69 7.92 -15.59
C GLN A 137 13.42 7.44 -16.30
N ASP A 138 12.90 6.26 -15.93
CA ASP A 138 11.66 5.74 -16.51
C ASP A 138 10.44 6.58 -16.13
N LEU A 139 10.37 7.06 -14.88
CA LEU A 139 9.35 8.02 -14.45
C LEU A 139 9.49 9.36 -15.18
N GLU A 140 10.71 9.87 -15.37
CA GLU A 140 10.95 11.09 -16.15
C GLU A 140 10.45 10.94 -17.60
N LYS A 141 10.64 9.78 -18.25
CA LYS A 141 10.09 9.51 -19.60
C LYS A 141 8.55 9.51 -19.63
N ILE A 142 7.91 9.12 -18.53
CA ILE A 142 6.45 9.17 -18.35
C ILE A 142 5.97 10.62 -18.08
N GLY A 143 6.89 11.57 -17.89
CA GLY A 143 6.60 12.97 -17.59
C GLY A 143 6.48 13.26 -16.08
N ILE A 144 6.94 12.33 -15.24
CA ILE A 144 6.91 12.44 -13.79
C ILE A 144 8.30 12.87 -13.29
N THR A 145 8.40 14.14 -12.92
CA THR A 145 9.64 14.75 -12.41
C THR A 145 9.50 15.16 -10.94
N SER A 146 10.56 15.71 -10.37
CA SER A 146 10.52 16.34 -9.05
C SER A 146 9.69 17.64 -9.06
N ASN A 147 9.15 18.03 -7.91
CA ASN A 147 8.29 19.22 -7.74
C ASN A 147 7.08 19.29 -8.71
N LYS A 148 6.61 18.14 -9.21
CA LYS A 148 5.54 18.01 -10.20
C LYS A 148 4.15 18.42 -9.73
N SER A 149 3.92 18.68 -8.44
CA SER A 149 2.57 18.74 -7.85
C SER A 149 1.62 19.74 -8.56
N THR A 150 2.15 20.81 -9.15
CA THR A 150 1.38 21.84 -9.88
C THR A 150 1.33 21.65 -11.40
N SER A 151 2.12 20.73 -11.95
CA SER A 151 2.31 20.57 -13.40
C SER A 151 2.30 19.11 -13.87
N VAL A 152 2.00 18.15 -12.99
CA VAL A 152 2.03 16.73 -13.32
C VAL A 152 1.08 16.45 -14.49
N PRO A 153 1.56 15.81 -15.58
CA PRO A 153 0.72 15.43 -16.70
C PRO A 153 -0.10 14.18 -16.34
N PHE A 154 -1.16 13.94 -17.11
CA PHE A 154 -1.81 12.63 -17.12
C PHE A 154 -0.99 11.69 -18.01
N PRO A 155 -0.47 10.56 -17.48
CA PRO A 155 0.35 9.64 -18.26
C PRO A 155 -0.48 8.95 -19.36
N ASN A 156 0.17 8.51 -20.44
CA ASN A 156 -0.50 7.77 -21.52
C ASN A 156 -0.78 6.32 -21.10
N VAL A 157 -1.77 6.13 -20.22
CA VAL A 157 -2.18 4.82 -19.69
C VAL A 157 -3.02 4.08 -20.72
N PRO A 158 -2.67 2.83 -21.10
CA PRO A 158 -3.53 2.01 -21.96
C PRO A 158 -4.91 1.79 -21.34
N LYS A 159 -5.96 1.76 -22.17
CA LYS A 159 -7.36 1.70 -21.72
C LYS A 159 -7.64 0.55 -20.75
N GLU A 160 -7.00 -0.60 -20.94
CA GLU A 160 -7.15 -1.79 -20.11
C GLU A 160 -6.62 -1.61 -18.67
N TYR A 161 -5.63 -0.74 -18.45
CA TYR A 161 -5.05 -0.46 -17.13
C TYR A 161 -5.58 0.83 -16.50
N LEU A 162 -6.38 1.60 -17.24
CA LEU A 162 -6.95 2.86 -16.78
C LEU A 162 -7.75 2.72 -15.47
N PRO A 163 -8.56 1.66 -15.25
CA PRO A 163 -9.24 1.45 -13.97
C PRO A 163 -8.27 1.31 -12.79
N SER A 164 -7.17 0.57 -12.97
CA SER A 164 -6.16 0.36 -11.94
C SER A 164 -5.35 1.63 -11.65
N PHE A 165 -5.02 2.40 -12.69
CA PHE A 165 -4.38 3.70 -12.52
C PHE A 165 -5.27 4.68 -11.72
N VAL A 166 -6.54 4.82 -12.12
CA VAL A 166 -7.47 5.71 -11.42
C VAL A 166 -7.74 5.24 -9.99
N ARG A 167 -7.82 3.92 -9.75
CA ARG A 167 -7.86 3.36 -8.39
C ARG A 167 -6.68 3.83 -7.56
N GLY A 168 -5.45 3.75 -8.09
CA GLY A 168 -4.24 4.21 -7.40
C GLY A 168 -4.29 5.70 -7.04
N VAL A 169 -4.76 6.54 -7.97
CA VAL A 169 -4.94 7.99 -7.72
C VAL A 169 -5.97 8.25 -6.62
N ILE A 170 -7.10 7.54 -6.66
CA ILE A 170 -8.15 7.64 -5.63
C ILE A 170 -7.63 7.14 -4.29
N ASP A 171 -6.87 6.05 -4.26
CA ASP A 171 -6.34 5.44 -3.04
C ASP A 171 -5.33 6.35 -2.32
N GLY A 172 -4.54 7.12 -3.05
CA GLY A 172 -3.62 8.09 -2.48
C GLY A 172 -4.31 9.37 -1.99
N ASP A 173 -4.79 10.22 -2.91
CA ASP A 173 -5.32 11.56 -2.57
C ASP A 173 -6.84 11.70 -2.75
N GLY A 174 -7.54 10.60 -3.04
CA GLY A 174 -8.99 10.59 -3.12
C GLY A 174 -9.67 10.62 -1.75
N TRP A 175 -10.81 11.30 -1.68
CA TRP A 175 -11.73 11.25 -0.54
C TRP A 175 -13.09 10.73 -0.98
N VAL A 176 -13.67 9.83 -0.19
CA VAL A 176 -15.01 9.27 -0.41
C VAL A 176 -15.87 9.62 0.79
N ASP A 177 -17.04 10.19 0.51
CA ASP A 177 -18.06 10.44 1.50
C ASP A 177 -18.53 9.12 2.17
N LYS A 178 -18.82 9.17 3.46
CA LYS A 178 -19.23 7.99 4.24
C LYS A 178 -20.55 7.42 3.81
N GLU A 179 -21.43 8.21 3.19
CA GLU A 179 -22.70 7.73 2.63
C GLU A 179 -22.53 7.30 1.15
N GLY A 180 -21.36 7.59 0.57
CA GLY A 180 -20.96 7.24 -0.79
C GLY A 180 -21.81 7.93 -1.86
N TYR A 181 -22.21 9.17 -1.59
CA TYR A 181 -22.83 10.05 -2.58
C TYR A 181 -21.82 10.84 -3.39
N THR A 182 -20.61 11.02 -2.84
CA THR A 182 -19.59 11.89 -3.43
C THR A 182 -18.20 11.29 -3.25
N MET A 183 -17.38 11.39 -4.28
CA MET A 183 -15.94 11.16 -4.22
C MET A 183 -15.26 12.38 -4.84
N ASN A 184 -14.10 12.77 -4.34
CA ASN A 184 -13.24 13.70 -5.05
C ASN A 184 -11.77 13.33 -5.02
N ILE A 185 -11.05 13.74 -6.05
CA ILE A 185 -9.59 13.77 -6.12
C ILE A 185 -9.17 15.23 -6.05
N THR A 186 -8.16 15.53 -5.22
CA THR A 186 -7.55 16.85 -5.13
C THR A 186 -6.26 16.90 -5.94
N THR A 187 -6.00 18.02 -6.63
CA THR A 187 -4.72 18.25 -7.31
C THR A 187 -4.47 19.74 -7.50
N ALA A 188 -3.21 20.15 -7.58
CA ALA A 188 -2.83 21.49 -7.98
C ALA A 188 -2.50 21.60 -9.48
N SER A 189 -2.55 20.48 -10.22
CA SER A 189 -2.32 20.46 -11.67
C SER A 189 -3.63 20.57 -12.45
N PRO A 190 -3.87 21.67 -13.20
CA PRO A 190 -5.05 21.77 -14.06
C PRO A 190 -5.07 20.72 -15.16
N TYR A 191 -3.91 20.35 -15.71
CA TYR A 191 -3.79 19.35 -16.77
C TYR A 191 -4.25 17.98 -16.27
N PHE A 192 -3.79 17.60 -15.07
CA PHE A 192 -4.20 16.36 -14.44
C PHE A 192 -5.69 16.37 -14.10
N ALA A 193 -6.19 17.46 -13.51
CA ALA A 193 -7.59 17.60 -13.15
C ALA A 193 -8.54 17.42 -14.35
N ASN A 194 -8.26 18.12 -15.46
CA ASN A 194 -9.06 18.02 -16.68
C ASN A 194 -9.01 16.61 -17.29
N SER A 195 -7.83 15.98 -17.32
CA SER A 195 -7.69 14.62 -17.86
C SER A 195 -8.46 13.59 -17.02
N VAL A 196 -8.40 13.69 -15.69
CA VAL A 196 -9.19 12.84 -14.78
C VAL A 196 -10.69 13.05 -15.00
N LEU A 197 -11.13 14.31 -15.19
CA LEU A 197 -12.53 14.62 -15.51
C LEU A 197 -12.96 13.97 -16.84
N ASP A 198 -12.12 14.03 -17.87
CA ASP A 198 -12.43 13.43 -19.17
C ASP A 198 -12.49 11.90 -19.10
N VAL A 199 -11.64 11.26 -18.29
CA VAL A 199 -11.75 9.83 -17.99
C VAL A 199 -13.10 9.53 -17.32
N PHE A 200 -13.51 10.28 -16.30
CA PHE A 200 -14.80 10.09 -15.65
C PHE A 200 -15.98 10.30 -16.60
N ARG A 201 -15.92 11.29 -17.49
CA ARG A 201 -16.92 11.49 -18.56
C ARG A 201 -17.00 10.31 -19.51
N SER A 202 -15.84 9.76 -19.91
CA SER A 202 -15.78 8.59 -20.80
C SER A 202 -16.41 7.34 -20.19
N TRP A 203 -16.47 7.27 -18.85
CA TRP A 203 -17.13 6.22 -18.10
C TRP A 203 -18.60 6.50 -17.80
N ASP A 204 -19.15 7.58 -18.36
CA ASP A 204 -20.54 8.01 -18.18
C ASP A 204 -20.87 8.25 -16.71
N LEU A 205 -19.95 8.95 -16.02
CA LEU A 205 -20.10 9.35 -14.63
C LEU A 205 -20.54 10.80 -14.54
N ARG A 206 -21.45 11.09 -13.60
CA ARG A 206 -21.78 12.47 -13.23
C ARG A 206 -20.60 13.07 -12.46
N CYS A 207 -19.85 13.94 -13.12
CA CYS A 207 -18.65 14.55 -12.57
C CYS A 207 -18.55 16.05 -12.85
N GLU A 208 -17.80 16.76 -12.00
CA GLU A 208 -17.53 18.20 -12.13
C GLU A 208 -16.17 18.55 -11.53
N ILE A 209 -15.59 19.70 -11.90
CA ILE A 209 -14.42 20.26 -11.22
C ILE A 209 -14.87 21.47 -10.41
N LYS A 210 -14.40 21.56 -9.16
CA LYS A 210 -14.47 22.79 -8.36
C LYS A 210 -13.08 23.34 -8.11
N LEU A 211 -12.97 24.66 -8.18
CA LEU A 211 -11.74 25.38 -7.85
C LEU A 211 -11.88 25.94 -6.43
N THR A 212 -10.82 25.80 -5.66
CA THR A 212 -10.70 26.40 -4.33
C THR A 212 -9.35 27.07 -4.22
N GLN A 213 -9.29 28.23 -3.60
CA GLN A 213 -8.02 28.89 -3.32
C GLN A 213 -7.49 28.37 -2.00
N GLY A 214 -6.30 27.77 -2.01
CA GLY A 214 -5.61 27.35 -0.80
C GLY A 214 -4.96 28.52 -0.07
N ASP A 215 -4.51 28.27 1.16
CA ASP A 215 -3.92 29.27 2.06
C ASP A 215 -2.70 30.00 1.45
N SER A 216 -2.00 29.34 0.52
CA SER A 216 -0.81 29.86 -0.17
C SER A 216 -1.11 30.61 -1.48
N LYS A 217 -2.37 31.00 -1.74
CA LYS A 217 -2.86 31.51 -3.05
C LYS A 217 -2.76 30.51 -4.21
N THR A 218 -2.38 29.27 -3.94
CA THR A 218 -2.37 28.20 -4.95
C THR A 218 -3.81 27.79 -5.28
N ILE A 219 -4.12 27.67 -6.57
CA ILE A 219 -5.43 27.16 -7.02
C ILE A 219 -5.41 25.64 -6.87
N ILE A 220 -6.40 25.13 -6.15
CA ILE A 220 -6.62 23.70 -5.91
C ILE A 220 -7.84 23.26 -6.72
N TYR A 221 -7.65 22.23 -7.53
CA TYR A 221 -8.69 21.60 -8.33
C TYR A 221 -9.20 20.35 -7.61
N ARG A 222 -10.51 20.28 -7.41
CA ARG A 222 -11.20 19.11 -6.88
C ARG A 222 -12.09 18.51 -7.94
N VAL A 223 -11.72 17.34 -8.44
CA VAL A 223 -12.50 16.59 -9.44
C VAL A 223 -13.48 15.70 -8.69
N PHE A 224 -14.77 16.01 -8.79
CA PHE A 224 -15.85 15.30 -8.11
C PHE A 224 -16.51 14.26 -9.02
N VAL A 225 -16.84 13.11 -8.46
CA VAL A 225 -17.92 12.22 -8.95
C VAL A 225 -19.06 12.32 -7.95
N LYS A 226 -20.29 12.48 -8.45
CA LYS A 226 -21.47 12.77 -7.63
C LYS A 226 -22.64 11.87 -7.98
N GLY A 227 -23.44 11.57 -6.97
CA GLY A 227 -24.66 10.79 -7.11
C GLY A 227 -24.37 9.30 -7.01
N ARG A 228 -25.30 8.60 -6.36
CA ARG A 228 -25.11 7.22 -5.94
C ARG A 228 -24.83 6.25 -7.09
N ASN A 229 -25.57 6.40 -8.19
CA ASN A 229 -25.41 5.55 -9.37
C ASN A 229 -24.03 5.71 -9.99
N SER A 230 -23.52 6.93 -10.10
CA SER A 230 -22.17 7.18 -10.64
C SER A 230 -21.08 6.69 -9.68
N ILE A 231 -21.26 6.81 -8.36
CA ILE A 231 -20.29 6.26 -7.39
C ILE A 231 -20.26 4.73 -7.43
N LYS A 232 -21.42 4.06 -7.45
CA LYS A 232 -21.50 2.59 -7.60
C LYS A 232 -20.89 2.13 -8.93
N ARG A 233 -21.19 2.82 -10.04
CA ARG A 233 -20.62 2.53 -11.36
C ARG A 233 -19.09 2.70 -11.37
N LEU A 234 -18.59 3.78 -10.78
CA LEU A 234 -17.14 3.99 -10.62
C LEU A 234 -16.51 2.81 -9.88
N ALA A 235 -17.07 2.42 -8.74
CA ALA A 235 -16.55 1.30 -7.94
C ALA A 235 -16.57 -0.03 -8.70
N GLN A 236 -17.63 -0.31 -9.45
CA GLN A 236 -17.72 -1.49 -10.32
C GLN A 236 -16.65 -1.49 -11.43
N ILE A 237 -16.20 -0.32 -11.89
CA ILE A 237 -15.12 -0.21 -12.87
C ILE A 237 -13.77 -0.44 -12.20
N ILE A 238 -13.48 0.25 -11.10
CA ILE A 238 -12.13 0.31 -10.52
C ILE A 238 -11.79 -0.84 -9.56
N TYR A 239 -12.79 -1.53 -9.00
CA TYR A 239 -12.60 -2.64 -8.06
C TYR A 239 -12.98 -4.01 -8.63
N ARG A 240 -13.22 -4.12 -9.94
CA ARG A 240 -13.55 -5.40 -10.57
C ARG A 240 -12.36 -6.37 -10.50
N GLY A 241 -12.52 -7.48 -9.79
CA GLY A 241 -11.49 -8.52 -9.67
C GLY A 241 -10.25 -8.04 -8.90
N VAL A 242 -10.44 -7.16 -7.93
CA VAL A 242 -9.38 -6.54 -7.13
C VAL A 242 -9.43 -7.07 -5.71
N ASP A 243 -8.33 -7.66 -5.25
CA ASP A 243 -8.26 -8.31 -3.94
C ASP A 243 -7.64 -7.39 -2.87
N ASP A 244 -6.34 -7.05 -3.00
CA ASP A 244 -5.54 -6.44 -1.94
C ASP A 244 -5.05 -5.02 -2.21
N ASN A 245 -4.82 -4.64 -3.48
CA ASN A 245 -4.33 -3.31 -3.88
C ASN A 245 -5.42 -2.24 -3.95
N LEU A 246 -6.02 -2.00 -2.79
CA LEU A 246 -7.05 -1.00 -2.57
C LEU A 246 -6.99 -0.43 -1.15
N VAL A 247 -7.64 0.72 -0.93
CA VAL A 247 -7.96 1.23 0.40
C VAL A 247 -9.39 0.81 0.78
N TYR A 248 -9.51 -0.12 1.73
CA TYR A 248 -10.77 -0.84 2.02
C TYR A 248 -11.97 0.09 2.26
N TYR A 249 -11.82 1.09 3.13
CA TYR A 249 -12.95 1.98 3.44
C TYR A 249 -13.45 2.77 2.22
N LYS A 250 -12.56 3.10 1.26
CA LYS A 250 -12.96 3.83 0.04
C LYS A 250 -13.85 2.94 -0.81
N ARG A 251 -13.44 1.68 -1.03
CA ARG A 251 -14.26 0.68 -1.72
C ARG A 251 -15.60 0.49 -1.02
N ASP A 252 -15.56 0.22 0.29
CA ASP A 252 -16.75 -0.12 1.06
C ASP A 252 -17.76 1.03 1.03
N TYR A 253 -17.33 2.29 1.21
CA TYR A 253 -18.22 3.45 1.10
C TYR A 253 -18.82 3.64 -0.30
N MET A 254 -18.08 3.34 -1.36
CA MET A 254 -18.61 3.44 -2.72
C MET A 254 -19.60 2.32 -3.06
N LEU A 255 -19.38 1.10 -2.57
CA LEU A 255 -20.20 -0.08 -2.88
C LEU A 255 -21.40 -0.30 -1.96
N GLN A 256 -21.39 0.27 -0.76
CA GLN A 256 -22.45 0.06 0.23
C GLN A 256 -23.85 0.40 -0.32
N ASP A 257 -24.90 -0.15 0.28
CA ASP A 257 -26.30 0.19 -0.03
C ASP A 257 -26.94 0.97 1.13
N PRO A 258 -27.54 2.16 0.90
CA PRO A 258 -28.19 2.93 1.96
C PRO A 258 -29.30 2.16 2.70
N ASP A 259 -29.98 1.21 2.03
CA ASP A 259 -31.01 0.37 2.66
C ASP A 259 -30.41 -0.61 3.69
N THR A 260 -29.10 -0.85 3.62
CA THR A 260 -28.36 -1.60 4.64
C THR A 260 -27.96 -0.69 5.82
N ILE A 261 -27.75 0.60 5.58
CA ILE A 261 -27.31 1.60 6.57
C ILE A 261 -28.46 2.09 7.46
N SER A 262 -29.69 2.15 6.95
CA SER A 262 -30.87 2.44 7.79
C SER A 262 -31.11 1.36 8.87
N LYS A 263 -30.55 0.15 8.67
CA LYS A 263 -30.55 -0.94 9.65
C LYS A 263 -29.26 -1.07 10.47
N SER A 264 -28.18 -0.35 10.11
CA SER A 264 -26.87 -0.45 10.80
C SER A 264 -26.40 0.86 11.43
N LYS A 265 -27.23 1.93 11.41
CA LYS A 265 -27.01 3.15 12.20
C LYS A 265 -27.49 2.93 13.64
N SER A 266 -26.79 2.08 14.37
CA SER A 266 -26.52 2.40 15.77
C SER A 266 -25.07 2.03 16.08
N ASN A 267 -24.29 3.05 16.38
CA ASN A 267 -22.97 2.90 16.97
C ASN A 267 -23.09 2.44 18.45
N ASP A 268 -24.15 1.71 18.82
CA ASP A 268 -24.33 1.15 20.15
C ASP A 268 -23.48 -0.12 20.25
N ARG A 269 -22.17 0.03 20.38
CA ARG A 269 -21.36 -1.11 20.84
C ARG A 269 -21.77 -1.44 22.27
N ILE A 270 -22.50 -2.53 22.47
CA ILE A 270 -23.00 -2.94 23.79
C ILE A 270 -22.02 -3.90 24.46
N LYS A 271 -21.84 -3.73 25.77
CA LYS A 271 -21.04 -4.66 26.59
C LYS A 271 -21.76 -6.00 26.64
N PHE A 272 -21.07 -7.05 26.24
CA PHE A 272 -21.58 -8.42 26.31
C PHE A 272 -20.56 -9.32 26.99
N ARG A 273 -21.07 -10.21 27.84
CA ARG A 273 -20.28 -11.22 28.54
C ARG A 273 -20.75 -12.60 28.09
N THR A 274 -19.81 -13.41 27.65
CA THR A 274 -20.01 -14.80 27.25
C THR A 274 -18.90 -15.66 27.83
N ASN A 275 -18.99 -16.98 27.68
CA ASN A 275 -17.89 -17.90 27.98
C ASN A 275 -17.41 -18.53 26.68
N ILE A 276 -16.11 -18.45 26.42
CA ILE A 276 -15.46 -18.95 25.19
C ILE A 276 -14.30 -19.84 25.60
N SER A 277 -14.07 -20.94 24.88
CA SER A 277 -12.86 -21.75 24.99
C SER A 277 -11.60 -20.89 24.99
N LYS A 278 -10.71 -21.13 25.96
CA LYS A 278 -9.43 -20.41 26.06
C LYS A 278 -8.56 -20.65 24.83
N SER A 279 -8.54 -21.88 24.31
CA SER A 279 -7.77 -22.23 23.11
C SER A 279 -8.27 -21.46 21.87
N ILE A 280 -9.59 -21.42 21.63
CA ILE A 280 -10.19 -20.67 20.52
C ILE A 280 -9.99 -19.16 20.69
N LEU A 281 -10.14 -18.62 21.90
CA LEU A 281 -9.88 -17.20 22.14
C LEU A 281 -8.43 -16.81 21.85
N ASN A 282 -7.47 -17.69 22.12
CA ASN A 282 -6.07 -17.47 21.75
C ASN A 282 -5.86 -17.53 20.23
N GLN A 283 -6.59 -18.36 19.49
CA GLN A 283 -6.59 -18.32 18.02
C GLN A 283 -7.07 -16.96 17.51
N PHE A 284 -8.22 -16.47 17.98
CA PHE A 284 -8.70 -15.13 17.61
C PHE A 284 -7.68 -14.04 17.94
N ARG A 285 -6.95 -14.14 19.07
CA ARG A 285 -5.89 -13.17 19.42
C ARG A 285 -4.70 -13.24 18.47
N ALA A 286 -4.28 -14.44 18.07
CA ALA A 286 -3.20 -14.60 17.10
C ALA A 286 -3.58 -14.02 15.73
N LEU A 287 -4.76 -14.35 15.20
CA LEU A 287 -5.28 -13.78 13.95
C LEU A 287 -5.47 -12.26 14.07
N ALA A 288 -5.96 -11.77 15.21
CA ALA A 288 -6.15 -10.34 15.43
C ALA A 288 -4.81 -9.58 15.41
N ASN A 289 -3.76 -10.14 15.99
CA ASN A 289 -2.42 -9.56 15.93
C ASN A 289 -1.85 -9.56 14.50
N GLU A 290 -2.01 -10.65 13.75
CA GLU A 290 -1.59 -10.74 12.35
C GLU A 290 -2.30 -9.71 11.47
N ARG A 291 -3.60 -9.50 11.70
CA ARG A 291 -4.45 -8.55 10.95
C ARG A 291 -4.51 -7.14 11.54
N ASN A 292 -3.73 -6.87 12.60
CA ASN A 292 -3.74 -5.62 13.35
C ASN A 292 -5.17 -5.12 13.72
N THR A 293 -5.98 -6.02 14.28
CA THR A 293 -7.37 -5.78 14.70
C THR A 293 -7.61 -6.31 16.11
N TYR A 294 -8.87 -6.40 16.55
CA TYR A 294 -9.25 -6.96 17.84
C TYR A 294 -10.09 -8.24 17.68
N PRO A 295 -9.99 -9.20 18.61
CA PRO A 295 -10.73 -10.47 18.55
C PRO A 295 -12.25 -10.31 18.36
N ASN A 296 -12.86 -9.29 18.96
CA ASN A 296 -14.30 -9.06 18.86
C ASN A 296 -14.76 -8.74 17.43
N TYR A 297 -13.97 -7.99 16.65
CA TYR A 297 -14.31 -7.73 15.24
C TYR A 297 -14.20 -8.98 14.38
N LEU A 298 -13.19 -9.82 14.62
CA LEU A 298 -13.05 -11.11 13.93
C LEU A 298 -14.21 -12.06 14.25
N ILE A 299 -14.65 -12.09 15.51
CA ILE A 299 -15.83 -12.84 15.93
C ILE A 299 -17.07 -12.32 15.19
N GLU A 300 -17.26 -11.00 15.10
CA GLU A 300 -18.39 -10.39 14.37
C GLU A 300 -18.41 -10.76 12.89
N ILE A 301 -17.23 -10.77 12.24
CA ILE A 301 -17.09 -11.19 10.84
C ILE A 301 -17.53 -12.65 10.67
N GLY A 302 -16.95 -13.56 11.47
CA GLY A 302 -17.31 -14.98 11.37
C GLY A 302 -18.79 -15.24 11.68
N LEU A 303 -19.38 -14.50 12.62
CA LEU A 303 -20.81 -14.61 12.95
C LEU A 303 -21.70 -14.15 11.78
N LYS A 304 -21.33 -13.05 11.12
CA LYS A 304 -22.03 -12.59 9.90
C LYS A 304 -21.98 -13.65 8.81
N HIS A 305 -20.81 -14.20 8.54
CA HIS A 305 -20.65 -15.24 7.51
C HIS A 305 -21.50 -16.48 7.81
N ILE A 306 -21.59 -16.91 9.06
CA ILE A 306 -22.47 -18.02 9.47
C ILE A 306 -23.95 -17.68 9.23
N MET A 307 -24.36 -16.43 9.52
CA MET A 307 -25.75 -16.01 9.34
C MET A 307 -26.13 -15.89 7.86
N GLU A 308 -25.19 -15.49 7.00
CA GLU A 308 -25.39 -15.32 5.55
C GLU A 308 -25.38 -16.65 4.79
N HIS A 309 -24.41 -17.53 5.08
CA HIS A 309 -24.16 -18.74 4.30
C HIS A 309 -24.71 -20.03 4.95
N GLY A 310 -25.18 -19.92 6.20
CA GLY A 310 -25.69 -21.05 6.97
C GLY A 310 -24.60 -21.89 7.65
N LEU A 311 -25.01 -22.67 8.65
CA LEU A 311 -24.12 -23.57 9.40
C LEU A 311 -23.88 -24.85 8.60
N ILE A 312 -22.62 -25.14 8.28
CA ILE A 312 -22.26 -26.31 7.46
C ILE A 312 -22.24 -27.60 8.30
N GLU A 313 -21.89 -27.58 9.59
CA GLU A 313 -22.05 -28.74 10.47
C GLU A 313 -21.84 -28.38 11.95
N LEU A 314 -22.74 -28.84 12.81
CA LEU A 314 -22.57 -28.80 14.27
C LEU A 314 -22.26 -30.21 14.77
N ASN A 315 -20.98 -30.53 14.88
CA ASN A 315 -20.60 -31.77 15.53
C ASN A 315 -20.79 -31.60 17.05
N LYS A 316 -21.97 -32.01 17.57
CA LYS A 316 -22.33 -31.91 19.00
C LYS A 316 -21.38 -32.68 19.94
N LYS A 317 -20.40 -33.44 19.42
CA LYS A 317 -19.52 -34.34 20.17
C LYS A 317 -18.28 -33.69 20.79
N SER A 318 -17.90 -32.45 20.46
CA SER A 318 -16.68 -31.82 21.00
C SER A 318 -16.93 -30.42 21.57
N LYS A 319 -17.77 -30.32 22.61
CA LYS A 319 -17.89 -29.06 23.36
C LYS A 319 -16.60 -28.78 24.12
N PRO A 320 -16.00 -27.59 24.00
CA PRO A 320 -14.78 -27.26 24.75
C PRO A 320 -15.02 -27.29 26.26
N THR A 321 -14.10 -27.89 27.00
CA THR A 321 -14.14 -27.96 28.48
C THR A 321 -13.41 -26.79 29.15
N ASP A 322 -12.69 -25.97 28.38
CA ASP A 322 -11.78 -24.91 28.83
C ASP A 322 -12.38 -23.51 28.70
N ARG A 323 -13.71 -23.40 28.82
CA ARG A 323 -14.41 -22.12 28.68
C ARG A 323 -14.06 -21.14 29.79
N ILE A 324 -13.61 -19.96 29.41
CA ILE A 324 -13.32 -18.84 30.32
C ILE A 324 -14.28 -17.67 30.05
N PRO A 325 -14.58 -16.83 31.06
CA PRO A 325 -15.36 -15.62 30.84
C PRO A 325 -14.66 -14.66 29.88
N TYR A 326 -15.37 -14.22 28.86
CA TYR A 326 -14.94 -13.22 27.91
C TYR A 326 -15.94 -12.06 27.88
N LYS A 327 -15.46 -10.87 28.22
CA LYS A 327 -16.26 -9.64 28.24
C LYS A 327 -15.65 -8.65 27.25
N THR A 328 -16.45 -8.23 26.29
CA THR A 328 -16.03 -7.25 25.29
C THR A 328 -17.26 -6.45 24.83
N THR A 329 -17.09 -5.61 23.81
CA THR A 329 -18.21 -4.92 23.17
C THR A 329 -18.50 -5.54 21.82
N TYR A 330 -19.78 -5.62 21.48
CA TYR A 330 -20.26 -6.06 20.16
C TYR A 330 -21.16 -5.01 19.55
N ASP A 331 -21.23 -4.99 18.23
CA ASP A 331 -22.31 -4.33 17.52
C ASP A 331 -23.68 -4.87 18.01
N LYS A 332 -24.58 -3.95 18.37
CA LYS A 332 -25.89 -4.28 18.96
C LYS A 332 -26.75 -5.09 18.00
N ASP A 333 -26.79 -4.70 16.73
CA ASP A 333 -27.65 -5.31 15.73
C ASP A 333 -27.14 -6.71 15.38
N ILE A 334 -25.82 -6.88 15.24
CA ILE A 334 -25.21 -8.22 15.09
C ILE A 334 -25.57 -9.09 16.30
N LEU A 335 -25.41 -8.58 17.53
CA LEU A 335 -25.68 -9.39 18.72
C LEU A 335 -27.16 -9.77 18.84
N GLU A 336 -28.08 -8.88 18.45
CA GLU A 336 -29.51 -9.16 18.42
C GLU A 336 -29.86 -10.22 17.37
N GLN A 337 -29.32 -10.10 16.16
CA GLN A 337 -29.47 -11.11 15.11
C GLN A 337 -28.93 -12.47 15.55
N VAL A 338 -27.76 -12.50 16.20
CA VAL A 338 -27.16 -13.72 16.75
C VAL A 338 -28.06 -14.37 17.82
N LYS A 339 -28.67 -13.57 18.70
CA LYS A 339 -29.64 -14.07 19.70
C LYS A 339 -30.89 -14.65 19.05
N GLN A 340 -31.41 -14.01 18.00
CA GLN A 340 -32.55 -14.52 17.25
C GLN A 340 -32.20 -15.81 16.50
N TYR A 341 -31.06 -15.85 15.82
CA TYR A 341 -30.56 -17.01 15.09
C TYR A 341 -30.38 -18.22 15.99
N THR A 342 -29.74 -18.04 17.15
CA THR A 342 -29.53 -19.11 18.14
C THR A 342 -30.85 -19.63 18.70
N LYS A 343 -31.85 -18.76 18.94
CA LYS A 343 -33.19 -19.18 19.37
C LYS A 343 -33.89 -20.02 18.30
N THR A 344 -33.85 -19.58 17.04
CA THR A 344 -34.48 -20.28 15.91
C THR A 344 -33.84 -21.65 15.66
N LYS A 345 -32.50 -21.74 15.75
CA LYS A 345 -31.76 -23.00 15.53
C LYS A 345 -31.58 -23.85 16.79
N LYS A 346 -32.10 -23.41 17.95
CA LYS A 346 -31.93 -24.06 19.26
C LYS A 346 -30.46 -24.31 19.63
N LEU A 347 -29.61 -23.30 19.45
CA LEU A 347 -28.17 -23.33 19.72
C LEU A 347 -27.80 -22.44 20.91
N CYS A 348 -26.69 -22.76 21.57
CA CYS A 348 -26.12 -21.84 22.56
C CYS A 348 -25.27 -20.77 21.85
N ILE A 349 -25.38 -19.52 22.30
CA ILE A 349 -24.60 -18.40 21.73
C ILE A 349 -23.09 -18.61 21.87
N ASN A 350 -22.65 -19.27 22.95
CA ASN A 350 -21.24 -19.59 23.17
C ASN A 350 -20.72 -20.54 22.09
N ASP A 351 -21.51 -21.57 21.76
CA ASP A 351 -21.17 -22.57 20.73
C ASP A 351 -21.03 -21.87 19.36
N LEU A 352 -21.93 -20.92 19.06
CA LEU A 352 -21.91 -20.18 17.81
C LEU A 352 -20.73 -19.23 17.68
N ILE A 353 -20.37 -18.54 18.77
CA ILE A 353 -19.17 -17.67 18.83
C ILE A 353 -17.89 -18.50 18.68
N GLU A 354 -17.82 -19.68 19.30
CA GLU A 354 -16.67 -20.57 19.17
C GLU A 354 -16.52 -21.10 17.73
N LEU A 355 -17.63 -21.38 17.05
CA LEU A 355 -17.60 -21.82 15.65
C LEU A 355 -17.22 -20.72 14.68
N SER A 356 -17.45 -19.45 15.02
CA SER A 356 -17.21 -18.33 14.10
C SER A 356 -15.75 -18.21 13.68
N VAL A 357 -14.82 -18.76 14.46
CA VAL A 357 -13.39 -18.82 14.11
C VAL A 357 -13.15 -19.51 12.76
N ASN A 358 -13.94 -20.54 12.43
CA ASN A 358 -13.81 -21.32 11.20
C ASN A 358 -14.40 -20.62 9.96
N TYR A 359 -15.05 -19.48 10.16
CA TYR A 359 -15.76 -18.73 9.12
C TYR A 359 -15.17 -17.35 8.90
N ILE A 360 -14.06 -16.99 9.57
CA ILE A 360 -13.38 -15.70 9.32
C ILE A 360 -12.79 -15.66 7.90
N ASP A 361 -12.31 -16.81 7.39
CA ASP A 361 -11.50 -16.90 6.17
C ASP A 361 -12.19 -17.62 5.00
N ARG A 362 -13.50 -17.84 5.09
CA ARG A 362 -14.25 -18.62 4.08
C ARG A 362 -14.69 -17.80 2.85
N ASP A 363 -13.97 -16.74 2.55
CA ASP A 363 -14.02 -16.08 1.24
C ASP A 363 -12.74 -16.48 0.47
N ILE A 364 -12.82 -17.60 -0.28
CA ILE A 364 -11.96 -17.89 -1.44
C ILE A 364 -12.86 -18.09 -2.64
#